data_AF-A0A553JMC4-F1
#
_entry.id   AF-A0A553JMC4-F1
#
_cell.length_a   1.000
_cell.length_b   1.000
_cell.length_c   1.000
_cell.angle_alpha   90.00
_cell.angle_beta   90.00
_cell.angle_gamma   90.00
#
_symmetry.space_group_name_H-M   'P 1'
#
loop_
_entity.id
_entity.type
_entity.pdbx_description
1 polymer ?
#
loop_
_entity_poly.entity_id
_entity_poly.type
_entity_poly.pdbx_seq_one_letter_code
_entity_poly.pdbx_strand_id
1 'polypeptide(L)'
;MNDYLVYFKFYFDEHEHKRLQYSNRGYMWSYGHILVFISISTVGAALEVMNDKIGGHAEVSLHVVNAMVVVPTAIFMVSMWLLNDLFSKRSFEANLLYPAAAMLVLTTPFFEYGTFAVGLLLLLTLAIRLKMDTASSPTEYVTNL
;
A
#
# COMPACT_ATOMS: atom_id res chain seq x y z
N MET A 1 -7.33 -39.50 -22.35
CA MET A 1 -7.50 -38.78 -21.06
C MET A 1 -6.16 -38.16 -20.65
N ASN A 2 -5.58 -37.26 -21.44
CA ASN A 2 -4.29 -36.59 -21.11
C ASN A 2 -4.10 -35.20 -21.74
N ASP A 3 -5.13 -34.57 -22.31
CA ASP A 3 -4.98 -33.30 -23.05
C ASP A 3 -5.15 -32.05 -22.16
N TYR A 4 -5.67 -32.20 -20.94
CA TYR A 4 -5.88 -31.07 -20.01
C TYR A 4 -4.57 -30.56 -19.36
N LEU A 5 -3.47 -31.29 -19.50
CA LEU A 5 -2.16 -30.92 -18.95
C LEU A 5 -1.32 -30.05 -19.90
N VAL A 6 -1.68 -29.97 -21.19
CA VAL A 6 -0.90 -29.20 -22.18
C VAL A 6 -0.96 -27.71 -21.87
N TYR A 7 -2.14 -27.19 -21.54
CA TYR A 7 -2.32 -25.78 -21.16
C TYR A 7 -1.57 -25.44 -19.86
N PHE A 8 -1.61 -26.35 -18.87
CA PHE A 8 -0.88 -26.18 -17.62
C PHE A 8 0.64 -26.14 -17.84
N LYS A 9 1.18 -27.01 -18.71
CA LYS A 9 2.60 -27.03 -19.07
C LYS A 9 3.06 -25.81 -19.87
N PHE A 10 2.21 -25.27 -20.75
CA PHE A 10 2.51 -24.01 -21.46
C PHE A 10 2.56 -22.80 -20.51
N TYR A 11 1.70 -22.79 -19.49
CA TYR A 11 1.67 -21.72 -18.51
C TYR A 11 2.84 -21.78 -17.51
N PHE A 12 3.29 -23.00 -17.15
CA PHE A 12 4.40 -23.26 -16.24
C PHE A 12 5.67 -23.71 -16.98
N ASP A 13 6.12 -22.95 -17.99
CA ASP A 13 7.39 -23.24 -18.65
C ASP A 13 8.56 -23.12 -17.65
N GLU A 14 9.41 -24.14 -17.65
CA GLU A 14 10.31 -24.54 -16.54
C GLU A 14 11.51 -23.59 -16.36
N HIS A 15 11.63 -22.57 -17.23
CA HIS A 15 12.75 -21.63 -17.23
C HIS A 15 12.64 -20.47 -16.21
N GLU A 16 11.47 -20.21 -15.63
CA GLU A 16 11.26 -19.11 -14.65
C GLU A 16 11.33 -19.58 -13.18
N HIS A 17 11.28 -20.89 -12.92
CA HIS A 17 11.22 -21.44 -11.54
C HIS A 17 12.46 -21.12 -10.68
N LYS A 18 13.63 -20.96 -11.30
CA LYS A 18 14.88 -20.70 -10.56
C LYS A 18 15.01 -19.25 -10.09
N ARG A 19 14.23 -18.30 -10.65
CA ARG A 19 14.35 -16.87 -10.32
C ARG A 19 13.39 -16.45 -9.20
N LEU A 20 12.25 -17.12 -9.05
CA LEU A 20 11.27 -16.85 -7.99
C LEU A 20 11.59 -17.60 -6.67
N GLN A 21 12.23 -18.77 -6.74
CA GLN A 21 12.53 -19.56 -5.54
C GLN A 21 13.78 -19.11 -4.76
N TYR A 22 14.66 -18.29 -5.36
CA TYR A 22 15.95 -17.92 -4.74
C TYR A 22 16.05 -16.46 -4.27
N SER A 23 14.96 -15.71 -4.34
CA SER A 23 14.92 -14.33 -3.87
C SER A 23 13.96 -14.23 -2.70
N ASN A 24 14.47 -14.04 -1.47
CA ASN A 24 13.65 -13.66 -0.30
C ASN A 24 12.70 -12.49 -0.62
N ARG A 25 13.07 -11.65 -1.60
CA ARG A 25 12.28 -10.54 -2.12
C ARG A 25 11.04 -10.98 -2.90
N GLY A 26 11.11 -12.06 -3.67
CA GLY A 26 9.98 -12.62 -4.41
C GLY A 26 8.88 -13.11 -3.46
N TYR A 27 9.27 -13.88 -2.43
CA TYR A 27 8.35 -14.32 -1.39
C TYR A 27 7.75 -13.17 -0.59
N MET A 28 8.56 -12.19 -0.18
CA MET A 28 8.07 -11.03 0.56
C MET A 28 7.12 -10.18 -0.28
N TRP A 29 7.36 -10.02 -1.58
CA TRP A 29 6.46 -9.33 -2.50
C TRP A 29 5.12 -10.07 -2.65
N SER A 30 5.16 -11.38 -2.91
CA SER A 30 3.96 -12.20 -3.09
C SER A 30 3.10 -12.29 -1.82
N TYR A 31 3.70 -12.55 -0.65
CA TYR A 31 2.94 -12.64 0.61
C TYR A 31 2.59 -11.28 1.20
N GLY A 32 3.40 -10.25 0.99
CA GLY A 32 3.12 -8.90 1.47
C GLY A 32 1.87 -8.28 0.82
N HIS A 33 1.56 -8.64 -0.42
CA HIS A 33 0.34 -8.19 -1.10
C HIS A 33 -0.95 -8.60 -0.38
N ILE A 34 -0.93 -9.70 0.37
CA ILE A 34 -2.10 -10.12 1.16
C ILE A 34 -2.48 -9.04 2.17
N LEU A 35 -1.49 -8.45 2.85
CA LEU A 35 -1.73 -7.35 3.80
C LEU A 35 -2.28 -6.10 3.10
N VAL A 36 -1.77 -5.81 1.91
CA VAL A 36 -2.20 -4.67 1.09
C VAL A 36 -3.68 -4.82 0.69
N PHE A 37 -4.05 -5.99 0.15
CA PHE A 37 -5.42 -6.24 -0.29
C PHE A 37 -6.42 -6.25 0.86
N ILE A 38 -6.08 -6.91 1.97
CA ILE A 38 -6.93 -6.90 3.18
C ILE A 38 -7.12 -5.47 3.67
N SER A 39 -6.05 -4.68 3.72
CA SER A 39 -6.11 -3.29 4.19
C SER A 39 -7.03 -2.44 3.32
N ILE A 40 -6.83 -2.45 1.99
CA ILE A 40 -7.63 -1.65 1.06
C ILE A 40 -9.10 -2.10 1.08
N SER A 41 -9.35 -3.41 1.12
CA SER A 41 -10.71 -3.94 1.23
C SER A 41 -11.39 -3.49 2.52
N THR A 42 -10.67 -3.50 3.65
CA THR A 42 -11.20 -3.05 4.94
C THR A 42 -11.48 -1.55 4.94
N VAL A 43 -10.59 -0.72 4.34
CA VAL A 43 -10.85 0.72 4.18
C VAL A 43 -12.13 0.95 3.37
N GLY A 44 -12.33 0.23 2.27
CA GLY A 44 -13.54 0.33 1.45
C GLY A 44 -14.81 0.04 2.25
N ALA A 45 -14.83 -1.06 3.01
CA ALA A 45 -15.95 -1.41 3.88
C ALA A 45 -16.18 -0.36 5.00
N ALA A 46 -15.10 0.14 5.61
CA ALA A 46 -15.20 1.16 6.66
C ALA A 46 -15.75 2.50 6.15
N LEU A 47 -15.46 2.87 4.90
CA LEU A 47 -16.03 4.06 4.26
C LEU A 47 -17.54 3.93 4.02
N GLU A 48 -18.03 2.74 3.67
CA GLU A 48 -19.47 2.49 3.55
C GLU A 48 -20.18 2.62 4.91
N VAL A 49 -19.61 2.03 5.97
CA VAL A 49 -20.11 2.20 7.35
C VAL A 49 -20.12 3.68 7.78
N MET A 50 -19.14 4.46 7.32
CA MET A 50 -19.09 5.90 7.59
C MET A 50 -20.18 6.67 6.86
N ASN A 51 -20.46 6.32 5.61
CA ASN A 51 -21.57 6.89 4.85
C ASN A 51 -22.90 6.64 5.58
N ASP A 52 -23.12 5.41 6.05
CA ASP A 52 -24.33 5.06 6.82
C ASP A 52 -24.39 5.79 8.17
N LYS A 53 -23.24 6.02 8.81
CA LYS A 53 -23.17 6.82 10.04
C LYS A 53 -23.57 8.28 9.81
N ILE A 54 -23.06 8.89 8.74
CA ILE A 54 -23.38 10.28 8.36
C ILE A 54 -24.85 10.39 7.96
N GLY A 55 -25.38 9.38 7.27
CA GLY A 55 -26.81 9.28 6.92
C GLY A 55 -27.75 9.00 8.10
N GLY A 56 -27.21 8.79 9.31
CA GLY A 56 -28.00 8.53 10.52
C GLY A 56 -28.56 7.11 10.62
N HIS A 57 -28.14 6.19 9.76
CA HIS A 57 -28.62 4.79 9.73
C HIS A 57 -27.81 3.84 10.62
N ALA A 58 -26.61 4.25 11.05
CA ALA A 58 -25.74 3.44 11.91
C ALA A 58 -25.63 3.98 13.34
N GLU A 59 -25.93 3.13 14.33
CA GLU A 59 -25.74 3.40 15.76
C GLU A 59 -24.31 3.07 16.23
N VAL A 60 -23.31 3.32 15.40
CA VAL A 60 -21.89 3.14 15.74
C VAL A 60 -21.29 4.47 16.20
N SER A 61 -20.40 4.47 17.19
CA SER A 61 -19.72 5.70 17.61
C SER A 61 -18.79 6.21 16.50
N LEU A 62 -18.69 7.54 16.35
CA LEU A 62 -17.82 8.14 15.31
C LEU A 62 -16.36 7.73 15.47
N HIS A 63 -15.91 7.55 16.71
CA HIS A 63 -14.55 7.12 17.01
C HIS A 63 -14.25 5.69 16.50
N VAL A 64 -15.21 4.77 16.64
CA VAL A 64 -15.06 3.39 16.15
C VAL A 64 -15.01 3.38 14.62
N VAL A 65 -15.90 4.12 13.95
CA VAL A 65 -15.90 4.21 12.48
C VAL A 65 -14.58 4.82 11.98
N ASN A 66 -14.08 5.88 12.61
CA ASN A 66 -12.79 6.48 12.27
C ASN A 66 -11.63 5.50 12.45
N ALA A 67 -11.62 4.72 13.55
CA ALA A 67 -10.59 3.70 13.79
C ALA A 67 -10.59 2.60 12.71
N MET A 68 -11.76 2.20 12.20
CA MET A 68 -11.91 1.21 11.12
C MET A 68 -11.32 1.69 9.79
N VAL A 69 -11.18 3.00 9.57
CA VAL A 69 -10.48 3.55 8.39
C VAL A 69 -8.98 3.72 8.67
N VAL A 70 -8.65 4.28 9.82
CA VAL A 70 -7.29 4.69 10.18
C VAL A 70 -6.35 3.51 10.35
N VAL A 71 -6.77 2.47 11.08
CA VAL A 71 -5.90 1.33 11.38
C VAL A 71 -5.51 0.57 10.11
N PRO A 72 -6.45 0.17 9.23
CA PRO A 72 -6.10 -0.47 7.96
C PRO A 72 -5.27 0.44 7.04
N THR A 73 -5.51 1.75 7.06
CA THR A 73 -4.69 2.69 6.26
C THR A 73 -3.25 2.72 6.77
N ALA A 74 -3.02 2.75 8.08
CA ALA A 74 -1.67 2.67 8.65
C ALA A 74 -0.99 1.34 8.28
N ILE A 75 -1.72 0.21 8.33
CA ILE A 75 -1.20 -1.10 7.89
C ILE A 75 -0.82 -1.08 6.42
N PHE A 76 -1.65 -0.47 5.56
CA PHE A 76 -1.35 -0.30 4.14
C PHE A 76 -0.04 0.47 3.93
N MET A 77 0.15 1.60 4.63
CA MET A 77 1.35 2.43 4.50
C MET A 77 2.62 1.70 4.98
N VAL A 78 2.54 0.98 6.09
CA VAL A 78 3.65 0.15 6.59
C VAL A 78 3.94 -1.01 5.63
N SER A 79 2.91 -1.64 5.06
CA SER A 79 3.08 -2.70 4.06
C SER A 79 3.79 -2.17 2.81
N MET A 80 3.39 -0.98 2.33
CA MET A 80 4.06 -0.32 1.20
C MET A 80 5.52 0.02 1.52
N TRP A 81 5.81 0.47 2.74
CA TRP A 81 7.18 0.71 3.20
C TRP A 81 8.03 -0.56 3.17
N LEU A 82 7.55 -1.65 3.77
CA LEU A 82 8.24 -2.94 3.82
C LEU A 82 8.52 -3.50 2.42
N LEU A 83 7.55 -3.36 1.51
CA LEU A 83 7.61 -3.93 0.17
C LEU A 83 8.48 -3.11 -0.79
N ASN A 84 8.41 -1.77 -0.72
CA ASN A 84 9.04 -0.90 -1.69
C ASN A 84 10.36 -0.29 -1.22
N ASP A 85 10.47 0.08 0.06
CA ASP A 85 11.49 1.03 0.51
C ASP A 85 12.49 0.46 1.49
N LEU A 86 12.07 -0.46 2.36
CA LEU A 86 12.94 -1.02 3.40
C LEU A 86 14.25 -1.60 2.82
N PHE A 87 14.17 -2.21 1.64
CA PHE A 87 15.32 -2.81 0.95
C PHE A 87 15.79 -2.00 -0.26
N SER A 88 15.29 -0.78 -0.43
CA SER A 88 15.67 0.07 -1.55
C SER A 88 16.95 0.85 -1.25
N LYS A 89 17.77 1.12 -2.26
CA LYS A 89 18.99 1.94 -2.13
C LYS A 89 18.68 3.45 -2.09
N ARG A 90 17.47 3.82 -1.66
CA ARG A 90 16.98 5.21 -1.60
C ARG A 90 17.61 5.94 -0.42
N SER A 91 17.55 7.27 -0.45
CA SER A 91 17.98 8.11 0.68
C SER A 91 17.17 7.78 1.94
N PHE A 92 17.79 7.98 3.11
CA PHE A 92 17.17 7.73 4.40
C PHE A 92 15.82 8.46 4.57
N GLU A 93 15.75 9.71 4.09
CA GLU A 93 14.53 10.53 4.10
C GLU A 93 13.40 9.91 3.27
N ALA A 94 13.71 9.36 2.09
CA ALA A 94 12.71 8.71 1.24
C ALA A 94 12.17 7.42 1.86
N ASN A 95 13.02 6.71 2.63
CA ASN A 95 12.66 5.47 3.31
C ASN A 95 11.75 5.73 4.52
N LEU A 96 11.92 6.85 5.22
CA LEU A 96 11.12 7.21 6.40
C LEU A 96 9.75 7.82 6.09
N LEU A 97 9.49 8.22 4.84
CA LEU A 97 8.27 8.93 4.46
C LEU A 97 7.00 8.15 4.81
N TYR A 98 6.91 6.88 4.40
CA TYR A 98 5.74 6.03 4.65
C TYR A 98 5.52 5.72 6.14
N PRO A 99 6.51 5.31 6.95
CA PRO A 99 6.30 5.07 8.38
C PRO A 99 5.99 6.36 9.15
N ALA A 100 6.61 7.49 8.80
CA ALA A 100 6.28 8.78 9.41
C ALA A 100 4.82 9.19 9.12
N ALA A 101 4.38 9.04 7.87
CA ALA A 101 3.02 9.35 7.49
C ALA A 101 2.00 8.35 8.09
N ALA A 102 2.36 7.07 8.27
CA ALA A 102 1.54 6.09 8.99
C ALA A 102 1.32 6.49 10.46
N MET A 103 2.38 6.94 11.15
CA MET A 103 2.28 7.45 12.52
C MET A 103 1.37 8.68 12.59
N LEU A 104 1.46 9.59 11.62
CA LEU A 104 0.60 10.76 11.55
C LEU A 104 -0.87 10.36 11.33
N VAL A 105 -1.13 9.41 10.44
CA VAL A 105 -2.48 8.84 10.20
C VAL A 105 -3.06 8.24 11.49
N LEU A 106 -2.27 7.53 12.30
CA LEU A 106 -2.73 6.97 13.58
C LEU A 106 -3.18 8.02 14.61
N THR A 107 -2.76 9.28 14.47
CA THR A 107 -3.22 10.38 15.34
C THR A 107 -4.56 10.99 14.92
N THR A 108 -5.05 10.67 13.71
CA THR A 108 -6.28 11.26 13.16
C THR A 108 -7.61 10.84 13.82
N PRO A 109 -7.78 9.67 14.49
CA PRO A 109 -9.03 9.28 15.14
C PRO A 109 -9.49 10.21 16.27
N PHE A 110 -8.59 11.05 16.80
CA PHE A 110 -8.88 12.01 17.87
C PHE A 110 -9.54 13.30 17.36
N PHE A 111 -9.64 13.48 16.03
CA PHE A 111 -10.25 14.65 15.41
C PHE A 111 -11.63 14.30 14.86
N GLU A 112 -12.60 15.23 14.96
CA GLU A 112 -13.97 15.04 14.43
C GLU A 112 -13.99 14.74 12.93
N TYR A 113 -13.03 15.30 12.17
CA TYR A 113 -12.86 15.10 10.73
C TYR A 113 -11.71 14.13 10.40
N GLY A 114 -11.41 13.18 11.29
CA GLY A 114 -10.27 12.27 11.17
C GLY A 114 -10.13 11.63 9.79
N THR A 115 -11.22 11.14 9.21
CA THR A 115 -11.21 10.47 7.89
C THR A 115 -10.81 11.37 6.73
N PHE A 116 -11.28 12.62 6.73
CA PHE A 116 -10.87 13.60 5.72
C PHE A 116 -9.37 13.91 5.86
N ALA A 117 -8.88 14.03 7.10
CA ALA A 117 -7.46 14.22 7.36
C ALA A 117 -6.63 13.05 6.83
N VAL A 118 -7.08 11.79 6.99
CA VAL A 118 -6.40 10.61 6.40
C VAL A 118 -6.25 10.75 4.89
N GLY A 119 -7.34 11.07 4.18
CA GLY A 119 -7.30 11.25 2.72
C GLY A 119 -6.31 12.34 2.29
N LEU A 120 -6.30 13.48 2.99
CA LEU A 120 -5.37 14.56 2.73
C LEU A 120 -3.90 14.15 2.97
N LEU A 121 -3.64 13.44 4.07
CA LEU A 121 -2.31 12.95 4.40
C LEU A 121 -1.79 11.95 3.36
N LEU A 122 -2.65 11.06 2.86
CA LEU A 122 -2.30 10.14 1.78
C LEU A 122 -1.93 10.89 0.49
N LEU A 123 -2.72 11.89 0.09
CA LEU A 123 -2.45 12.72 -1.08
C LEU A 123 -1.13 13.49 -0.95
N LEU A 124 -0.88 14.10 0.21
CA LEU A 124 0.36 14.81 0.48
C LEU A 124 1.57 13.87 0.44
N THR A 125 1.46 12.70 1.05
CA THR A 125 2.52 11.67 1.05
C THR A 125 2.82 11.23 -0.38
N LEU A 126 1.80 10.97 -1.19
CA LEU A 126 1.95 10.61 -2.60
C LEU A 126 2.62 11.73 -3.41
N ALA A 127 2.18 12.98 -3.24
CA ALA A 127 2.75 14.13 -3.95
C ALA A 127 4.24 14.33 -3.59
N ILE A 128 4.59 14.23 -2.31
CA ILE A 128 5.99 14.28 -1.86
C ILE A 128 6.78 13.14 -2.49
N ARG A 129 6.25 11.92 -2.47
CA ARG A 129 6.92 10.75 -3.04
C ARG A 129 7.21 10.92 -4.54
N LEU A 130 6.21 11.34 -5.32
CA LEU A 130 6.37 11.59 -6.75
C LEU A 130 7.44 12.64 -7.04
N LYS A 131 7.50 13.70 -6.22
CA LYS A 131 8.53 14.74 -6.33
C LYS A 131 9.93 14.18 -6.03
N MET A 132 10.07 13.35 -5.01
CA MET A 132 11.35 12.69 -4.68
C MET A 132 11.81 11.73 -5.79
N ASP A 133 10.88 10.98 -6.37
CA ASP A 133 11.17 10.07 -7.49
C ASP A 133 11.65 10.84 -8.72
N THR A 134 10.95 11.93 -9.08
CA THR A 134 11.32 12.78 -10.22
C THR A 134 12.69 13.43 -10.03
N ALA A 135 13.01 13.90 -8.81
CA ALA A 135 14.30 14.50 -8.50
C ALA A 135 15.48 13.49 -8.53
N SER A 136 15.19 12.19 -8.45
CA SER A 136 16.19 11.12 -8.40
C SER A 136 16.56 10.52 -9.75
N SER A 137 15.81 10.81 -10.83
CA SER A 137 16.11 10.34 -12.18
C SER A 137 17.23 11.19 -12.82
N PRO A 138 18.44 10.64 -13.08
CA PRO A 138 19.46 11.35 -13.82
C PRO A 138 19.03 11.52 -15.28
N THR A 139 19.40 12.65 -15.85
CA THR A 139 19.26 13.08 -17.25
C THR A 139 20.06 12.19 -18.23
N GLU A 140 20.02 10.87 -18.11
CA GLU A 140 20.89 9.92 -18.82
C GLU A 140 20.36 9.52 -20.21
N TYR A 141 19.17 9.97 -20.60
CA TYR A 141 18.53 9.62 -21.88
C TYR A 141 18.87 10.56 -23.06
N VAL A 142 19.52 11.71 -22.83
CA VAL A 142 19.72 12.74 -23.87
C VAL A 142 21.16 12.74 -24.44
N THR A 143 22.09 11.99 -23.88
CA THR A 143 23.51 11.97 -24.31
C THR A 143 23.93 10.74 -25.13
N ASN A 144 23.01 9.83 -25.44
CA ASN A 144 23.30 8.60 -26.22
C ASN A 144 22.48 8.51 -27.54
N LEU A 145 22.14 9.65 -28.15
CA LEU A 145 21.66 9.75 -29.54
C LEU A 145 22.57 10.71 -30.31
#